data_AF-A0A382SA93-F1
#
_entry.id   AF-A0A382SA93-F1
#
_cell.length_a   1.000
_cell.length_b   1.000
_cell.length_c   1.000
_cell.angle_alpha   90.00
_cell.angle_beta   90.00
_cell.angle_gamma   90.00
#
_symmetry.space_group_name_H-M   'P 1'
#
loop_
_entity.id
_entity.type
_entity.pdbx_description
1 polymer ?
#
loop_
_entity_poly.entity_id
_entity_poly.type
_entity_poly.pdbx_seq_one_letter_code
_entity_poly.pdbx_strand_id
1 'polypeptide(L)'
;MSKEGNLKERFKQALLSTAKVISDDYKIKIDKKNKSSKNMDFFELDNLNTRFDFIKYRAETDSKALRKKFSNNRVYKLNLPKNSSCKSLYELSEKIRCELLGSIMLKGVKNNFLENYSNKLFFKRKDQLKNKENVNITEAFELYMLKNFFNIKLNNLSEKILSF
;
A
#
# COMPACT_ATOMS: atom_id res chain seq x y z
N MET A 1 -20.28 9.25 23.12
CA MET A 1 -19.63 8.77 21.88
C MET A 1 -20.45 7.61 21.33
N SER A 2 -20.72 7.57 20.02
CA SER A 2 -21.41 6.42 19.39
C SER A 2 -20.52 5.18 19.41
N LYS A 3 -21.13 3.97 19.42
CA LYS A 3 -20.38 2.69 19.35
C LYS A 3 -19.48 2.62 18.12
N GLU A 4 -19.92 3.14 16.98
CA GLU A 4 -19.14 3.21 15.74
C GLU A 4 -17.91 4.13 15.86
N GLY A 5 -18.08 5.32 16.47
CA GLY A 5 -16.96 6.23 16.73
C GLY A 5 -15.90 5.61 17.64
N ASN A 6 -16.31 4.78 18.60
CA ASN A 6 -15.40 4.03 19.46
C ASN A 6 -14.61 2.97 18.68
N LEU A 7 -15.25 2.23 17.76
CA LEU A 7 -14.57 1.22 16.94
C LEU A 7 -13.50 1.84 16.03
N LYS A 8 -13.84 2.93 15.31
CA LYS A 8 -12.91 3.62 14.40
C LYS A 8 -11.67 4.14 15.15
N GLU A 9 -11.87 4.74 16.31
CA GLU A 9 -10.77 5.25 17.15
C GLU A 9 -9.88 4.12 17.67
N ARG A 10 -10.45 3.01 18.14
CA ARG A 10 -9.68 1.83 18.57
C ARG A 10 -8.88 1.23 17.42
N PHE A 11 -9.46 1.15 16.23
CA PHE A 11 -8.76 0.68 15.03
C PHE A 11 -7.60 1.60 14.67
N LYS A 12 -7.80 2.93 14.70
CA LYS A 12 -6.75 3.93 14.49
C LYS A 12 -5.59 3.74 15.46
N GLN A 13 -5.88 3.56 16.74
CA GLN A 13 -4.87 3.31 17.77
C GLN A 13 -4.09 2.01 17.52
N ALA A 14 -4.76 0.94 17.09
CA ALA A 14 -4.12 -0.33 16.74
C ALA A 14 -3.19 -0.20 15.53
N LEU A 15 -3.63 0.52 14.48
CA LEU A 15 -2.81 0.83 13.31
C LEU A 15 -1.55 1.62 13.69
N LEU A 16 -1.71 2.69 14.46
CA LEU A 16 -0.62 3.53 14.92
C LEU A 16 0.39 2.78 15.78
N SER A 17 -0.09 1.97 16.72
CA SER A 17 0.78 1.18 17.60
C SER A 17 1.61 0.18 16.80
N THR A 18 1.00 -0.48 15.81
CA THR A 18 1.71 -1.40 14.92
C THR A 18 2.74 -0.64 14.06
N ALA A 19 2.34 0.49 13.46
CA ALA A 19 3.21 1.29 12.60
C ALA A 19 4.47 1.77 13.33
N LYS A 20 4.36 2.18 14.60
CA LYS A 20 5.51 2.56 15.44
C LYS A 20 6.52 1.44 15.56
N VAL A 21 6.04 0.23 15.88
CA VAL A 21 6.89 -0.95 16.05
C VAL A 21 7.51 -1.37 14.73
N ILE A 22 6.74 -1.39 13.63
CA ILE A 22 7.28 -1.74 12.31
C ILE A 22 8.36 -0.75 11.85
N SER A 23 8.12 0.55 12.06
CA SER A 23 9.00 1.61 11.58
C SER A 23 10.19 1.93 12.49
N ASP A 24 10.26 1.34 13.68
CA ASP A 24 11.13 1.75 14.79
C ASP A 24 11.05 3.26 15.13
N ASP A 25 9.95 3.92 14.77
CA ASP A 25 9.73 5.32 15.09
C ASP A 25 8.63 5.50 16.14
N TYR A 26 9.05 5.51 17.40
CA TYR A 26 8.19 5.77 18.54
C TYR A 26 7.69 7.22 18.61
N LYS A 27 8.27 8.15 17.83
CA LYS A 27 7.88 9.57 17.78
C LYS A 27 6.64 9.81 16.90
N ILE A 28 6.10 8.80 16.21
CA ILE A 28 4.82 8.92 15.51
C ILE A 28 3.75 9.29 16.56
N LYS A 29 3.17 10.49 16.46
CA LYS A 29 2.15 10.97 17.42
C LYS A 29 0.75 10.87 16.82
N ILE A 30 -0.22 10.63 17.70
CA ILE A 30 -1.64 10.80 17.38
C ILE A 30 -1.93 12.28 17.56
N ASP A 31 -1.86 13.10 16.52
CA ASP A 31 -2.36 14.46 16.64
C ASP A 31 -3.88 14.41 16.72
N LYS A 32 -4.41 14.53 17.94
CA LYS A 32 -5.86 14.60 18.21
C LYS A 32 -6.47 15.95 17.79
N LYS A 33 -5.66 16.92 17.32
CA LYS A 33 -6.14 18.30 17.18
C LYS A 33 -5.75 19.11 15.94
N ASN A 34 -4.91 18.65 14.99
CA ASN A 34 -4.52 19.55 13.89
C ASN A 34 -4.44 18.87 12.51
N LYS A 35 -5.09 19.51 11.53
CA LYS A 35 -5.13 19.20 10.09
C LYS A 35 -3.82 19.49 9.33
N SER A 36 -2.67 19.61 9.99
CA SER A 36 -1.49 20.22 9.33
C SER A 36 -0.09 19.84 9.84
N SER A 37 0.11 18.69 10.49
CA SER A 37 1.45 18.27 10.95
C SER A 37 1.95 17.01 10.22
N LYS A 38 3.14 17.17 9.60
CA LYS A 38 3.95 16.27 8.74
C LYS A 38 4.32 14.87 9.29
N ASN A 39 3.51 14.25 10.14
CA ASN A 39 3.85 12.97 10.78
C ASN A 39 2.83 11.90 10.40
N MET A 40 3.07 11.23 9.27
CA MET A 40 2.18 10.21 8.68
C MET A 40 0.75 10.73 8.59
N ASP A 41 0.35 11.26 7.42
CA ASP A 41 -1.08 11.47 7.12
C ASP A 41 -1.78 10.11 7.20
N PHE A 42 -2.19 9.75 8.42
CA PHE A 42 -3.21 8.77 8.70
C PHE A 42 -4.47 9.43 8.18
N PHE A 43 -4.81 9.06 6.95
CA PHE A 43 -6.03 9.44 6.26
C PHE A 43 -7.19 9.55 7.24
N GLU A 44 -8.01 10.59 7.07
CA GLU A 44 -9.31 10.67 7.72
C GLU A 44 -10.03 9.33 7.48
N LEU A 45 -10.18 8.54 8.54
CA LEU A 45 -10.80 7.20 8.54
C LEU A 45 -12.32 7.29 8.38
N ASP A 46 -12.79 8.29 7.64
CA ASP A 46 -14.20 8.63 7.52
C ASP A 46 -14.94 7.52 6.77
N ASN A 47 -14.27 6.87 5.82
CA ASN A 47 -14.78 5.76 5.01
C ASN A 47 -14.29 4.38 5.50
N LEU A 48 -14.64 4.01 6.73
CA LEU A 48 -14.46 2.67 7.30
C LEU A 48 -15.82 1.97 7.40
N ASN A 49 -16.39 1.60 6.25
CA ASN A 49 -17.77 1.11 6.17
C ASN A 49 -17.84 -0.40 5.88
N THR A 50 -16.81 -0.94 5.25
CA THR A 50 -16.76 -2.34 4.79
C THR A 50 -15.48 -3.02 5.28
N ARG A 51 -15.49 -4.36 5.35
CA ARG A 51 -14.28 -5.15 5.65
C ARG A 51 -13.11 -4.81 4.72
N PHE A 52 -13.40 -4.52 3.45
CA PHE A 52 -12.39 -4.12 2.47
C PHE A 52 -11.67 -2.84 2.87
N ASP A 53 -12.39 -1.87 3.45
CA ASP A 53 -11.80 -0.63 3.94
C ASP A 53 -10.80 -0.92 5.08
N PHE A 54 -11.18 -1.76 6.05
CA PHE A 54 -10.29 -2.15 7.15
C PHE A 54 -9.00 -2.81 6.64
N ILE A 55 -9.12 -3.75 5.69
CA ILE A 55 -7.97 -4.44 5.09
C ILE A 55 -7.08 -3.44 4.35
N LYS A 56 -7.68 -2.56 3.56
CA LYS A 56 -6.97 -1.53 2.80
C LYS A 56 -6.18 -0.60 3.72
N TYR A 57 -6.83 -0.03 4.74
CA TYR A 57 -6.15 0.86 5.69
C TYR A 57 -5.04 0.14 6.45
N ARG A 58 -5.26 -1.12 6.83
CA ARG A 58 -4.23 -1.92 7.49
C ARG A 58 -3.02 -2.14 6.60
N ALA A 59 -3.23 -2.62 5.38
CA ALA A 59 -2.17 -2.85 4.41
C ALA A 59 -1.43 -1.55 4.07
N GLU A 60 -2.13 -0.45 3.80
CA GLU A 60 -1.48 0.83 3.47
C GLU A 60 -0.67 1.38 4.65
N THR A 61 -1.15 1.23 5.88
CA THR A 61 -0.41 1.65 7.08
C THR A 61 0.86 0.82 7.26
N ASP A 62 0.73 -0.51 7.20
CA ASP A 62 1.86 -1.42 7.35
C ASP A 62 2.92 -1.16 6.25
N SER A 63 2.48 -0.93 5.01
CA SER A 63 3.35 -0.60 3.86
C SER A 63 4.14 0.70 4.09
N LYS A 64 3.46 1.78 4.53
CA LYS A 64 4.13 3.05 4.85
C LYS A 64 5.15 2.89 5.98
N ALA A 65 4.82 2.10 7.00
CA ALA A 65 5.73 1.85 8.13
C ALA A 65 6.96 1.06 7.68
N LEU A 66 6.79 0.04 6.85
CA LEU A 66 7.90 -0.71 6.24
C LEU A 66 8.78 0.16 5.36
N ARG A 67 8.18 1.04 4.54
CA ARG A 67 8.96 1.98 3.74
C ARG A 67 9.81 2.90 4.63
N LYS A 68 9.26 3.38 5.75
CA LYS A 68 10.03 4.16 6.71
C LYS A 68 11.18 3.38 7.35
N LYS A 69 10.96 2.09 7.64
CA LYS A 69 11.97 1.19 8.20
C LYS A 69 13.10 0.87 7.21
N PHE A 70 12.75 0.54 5.96
CA PHE A 70 13.66 -0.09 5.00
C PHE A 70 14.12 0.81 3.86
N SER A 71 13.49 1.97 3.66
CA SER A 71 13.88 2.92 2.63
C SER A 71 14.87 3.94 3.19
N ASN A 72 16.05 4.03 2.57
CA ASN A 72 16.97 5.12 2.85
C ASN A 72 16.59 6.32 1.98
N ASN A 73 16.03 7.37 2.60
CA ASN A 73 15.55 8.55 1.89
C ASN A 73 16.64 9.29 1.08
N ARG A 74 17.91 9.25 1.54
CA ARG A 74 19.02 9.88 0.79
C ARG A 74 19.31 9.11 -0.49
N VAL A 75 19.42 7.78 -0.39
CA VAL A 75 19.67 6.89 -1.56
C VAL A 75 18.48 6.92 -2.52
N TYR A 76 17.25 6.87 -1.98
CA TYR A 76 16.03 6.95 -2.78
C TYR A 76 15.95 8.25 -3.58
N LYS A 77 16.25 9.40 -2.96
CA LYS A 77 16.26 10.70 -3.65
C LYS A 77 17.39 10.83 -4.66
N LEU A 78 18.56 10.29 -4.35
CA LEU A 78 19.72 10.32 -5.26
C LEU A 78 19.43 9.59 -6.59
N ASN A 79 18.65 8.49 -6.51
CA ASN A 79 18.31 7.65 -7.65
C ASN A 79 16.94 7.99 -8.27
N LEU A 80 16.28 9.06 -7.82
CA LEU A 80 14.93 9.41 -8.27
C LEU A 80 14.97 9.83 -9.76
N PRO A 81 14.21 9.15 -10.65
CA PRO A 81 14.18 9.53 -12.06
C PRO A 81 13.59 10.93 -12.29
N LYS A 82 14.11 11.63 -13.31
CA LYS A 82 13.57 12.94 -13.73
C LYS A 82 12.27 12.82 -14.53
N ASN A 83 12.13 11.76 -15.33
CA ASN A 83 10.93 11.49 -16.12
C ASN A 83 9.77 11.05 -15.20
N SER A 84 8.59 11.64 -15.37
CA SER A 84 7.41 11.39 -14.53
C SER A 84 6.95 9.92 -14.55
N SER A 85 6.88 9.30 -15.73
CA SER A 85 6.51 7.89 -15.88
C SER A 85 7.52 6.98 -15.18
N CYS A 86 8.82 7.18 -15.41
CA CYS A 86 9.87 6.42 -14.74
C CYS A 86 9.84 6.62 -13.22
N LYS A 87 9.52 7.84 -12.76
CA LYS A 87 9.39 8.16 -11.34
C LYS A 87 8.27 7.35 -10.67
N SER A 88 7.11 7.22 -11.32
CA SER A 88 6.01 6.39 -10.80
C SER A 88 6.39 4.91 -10.70
N LEU A 89 7.10 4.37 -11.70
CA LEU A 89 7.61 2.99 -11.65
C LEU A 89 8.64 2.82 -10.54
N TYR A 90 9.55 3.78 -10.37
CA TYR A 90 10.55 3.77 -9.31
C TYR A 90 9.92 3.82 -7.92
N GLU A 91 8.95 4.71 -7.71
CA GLU A 91 8.16 4.80 -6.47
C GLU A 91 7.45 3.49 -6.13
N LEU A 92 6.82 2.86 -7.13
CA LEU A 92 6.13 1.58 -6.95
C LEU A 92 7.11 0.44 -6.64
N SER A 93 8.24 0.38 -7.34
CA SER A 93 9.28 -0.63 -7.08
C SER A 93 9.84 -0.53 -5.66
N GLU A 94 10.08 0.68 -5.16
CA GLU A 94 10.61 0.89 -3.81
C GLU A 94 9.59 0.51 -2.74
N LYS A 95 8.30 0.83 -2.97
CA LYS A 95 7.20 0.37 -2.13
C LYS A 95 7.20 -1.16 -2.05
N ILE A 96 7.18 -1.84 -3.20
CA ILE A 96 7.13 -3.31 -3.26
C ILE A 96 8.37 -3.95 -2.64
N ARG A 97 9.56 -3.38 -2.86
CA ARG A 97 10.81 -3.85 -2.24
C ARG A 97 10.70 -3.83 -0.70
N CYS A 98 10.20 -2.74 -0.13
CA CYS A 98 10.02 -2.62 1.32
C CYS A 98 8.95 -3.60 1.84
N GLU A 99 7.84 -3.76 1.11
CA GLU A 99 6.80 -4.73 1.46
C GLU A 99 7.30 -6.18 1.41
N LEU A 100 8.12 -6.52 0.43
CA LEU A 100 8.73 -7.85 0.28
C LEU A 100 9.66 -8.15 1.47
N LEU A 101 10.55 -7.21 1.81
CA LEU A 101 11.42 -7.34 2.99
C LEU A 101 10.62 -7.52 4.28
N GLY A 102 9.58 -6.70 4.47
CA GLY A 102 8.68 -6.85 5.61
C GLY A 102 7.93 -8.17 5.65
N SER A 103 7.55 -8.68 4.48
CA SER A 103 6.80 -9.94 4.35
C SER A 103 7.64 -11.18 4.70
N ILE A 104 8.96 -11.10 4.58
CA ILE A 104 9.89 -12.14 5.05
C ILE A 104 9.90 -12.18 6.58
N MET A 105 9.84 -11.02 7.23
CA MET A 105 9.98 -10.90 8.69
C MET A 105 8.65 -11.03 9.44
N LEU A 106 7.54 -10.59 8.84
CA LEU A 106 6.27 -10.37 9.52
C LEU A 106 5.11 -11.06 8.77
N LYS A 107 4.80 -12.31 9.15
CA LYS A 107 3.76 -13.13 8.50
C LYS A 107 2.38 -12.46 8.49
N GLY A 108 1.98 -11.79 9.58
CA GLY A 108 0.71 -11.07 9.64
C GLY A 108 0.64 -9.91 8.65
N VAL A 109 1.74 -9.16 8.50
CA VAL A 109 1.84 -8.05 7.55
C VAL A 109 1.80 -8.57 6.11
N LYS A 110 2.50 -9.67 5.82
CA LYS A 110 2.41 -10.37 4.52
C LYS A 110 0.96 -10.69 4.16
N ASN A 111 0.21 -11.28 5.09
CA ASN A 111 -1.19 -11.64 4.85
C ASN A 111 -2.06 -10.40 4.55
N ASN A 112 -1.84 -9.28 5.27
CA ASN A 112 -2.55 -8.04 5.02
C ASN A 112 -2.32 -7.53 3.58
N PHE A 113 -1.08 -7.58 3.08
CA PHE A 113 -0.77 -7.17 1.70
C PHE A 113 -1.41 -8.09 0.68
N LEU A 114 -1.25 -9.40 0.84
CA LEU A 114 -1.81 -10.38 -0.09
C LEU A 114 -3.32 -10.22 -0.19
N GLU A 115 -4.01 -10.10 0.95
CA GLU A 115 -5.46 -9.89 0.96
C GLU A 115 -5.85 -8.56 0.30
N ASN A 116 -5.15 -7.47 0.59
CA ASN A 116 -5.41 -6.18 -0.03
C ASN A 116 -5.18 -6.20 -1.56
N TYR A 117 -4.10 -6.82 -2.02
CA TYR A 117 -3.83 -6.98 -3.45
C TYR A 117 -4.87 -7.89 -4.13
N SER A 118 -5.28 -8.99 -3.50
CA SER A 118 -6.37 -9.83 -4.00
C SER A 118 -7.69 -9.05 -4.12
N ASN A 119 -8.03 -8.23 -3.13
CA ASN A 119 -9.21 -7.36 -3.19
C ASN A 119 -9.13 -6.36 -4.34
N LYS A 120 -7.96 -5.72 -4.53
CA LYS A 120 -7.73 -4.79 -5.64
C LYS A 120 -7.89 -5.46 -7.00
N LEU A 121 -7.40 -6.71 -7.15
CA LEU A 121 -7.57 -7.49 -8.38
C LEU A 121 -9.03 -7.91 -8.61
N PHE A 122 -9.76 -8.23 -7.54
CA PHE A 122 -11.17 -8.65 -7.62
C PHE A 122 -12.09 -7.52 -8.10
N PHE A 123 -11.93 -6.30 -7.56
CA PHE A 123 -12.76 -5.17 -7.93
C PHE A 123 -12.42 -4.54 -9.30
N LYS A 124 -11.39 -5.06 -9.97
CA LYS A 124 -10.91 -4.52 -11.24
C LYS A 124 -11.95 -4.76 -12.34
N ARG A 125 -12.55 -3.68 -12.84
CA ARG A 125 -13.58 -3.74 -13.90
C ARG A 125 -12.95 -3.86 -15.29
N LYS A 126 -13.75 -4.39 -16.21
CA LYS A 126 -13.35 -4.92 -17.52
C LYS A 126 -13.32 -3.86 -18.63
N ASP A 127 -13.47 -2.59 -18.29
CA ASP A 127 -13.88 -1.56 -19.24
C ASP A 127 -12.81 -1.33 -20.32
N GLN A 128 -13.07 -1.93 -21.50
CA GLN A 128 -12.39 -1.77 -22.79
C GLN A 128 -10.87 -1.96 -22.86
N LEU A 129 -10.34 -3.05 -22.31
CA LEU A 129 -8.98 -3.54 -22.63
C LEU A 129 -8.93 -4.23 -24.00
N LYS A 130 -8.89 -3.44 -25.07
CA LYS A 130 -8.84 -3.92 -26.47
C LYS A 130 -7.41 -4.00 -27.02
N ASN A 131 -6.56 -3.01 -26.74
CA ASN A 131 -5.21 -2.90 -27.28
C ASN A 131 -4.20 -2.48 -26.19
N LYS A 132 -2.90 -2.48 -26.55
CA LYS A 132 -1.78 -2.10 -25.68
C LYS A 132 -1.86 -0.65 -25.19
N GLU A 133 -2.37 0.25 -26.02
CA GLU A 133 -2.48 1.68 -25.73
C GLU A 133 -3.44 1.98 -24.57
N ASN A 134 -4.42 1.10 -24.35
CA ASN A 134 -5.37 1.21 -23.25
C ASN A 134 -4.80 0.70 -21.90
N VAL A 135 -3.58 0.16 -21.89
CA VAL A 135 -2.94 -0.37 -20.68
C VAL A 135 -2.10 0.71 -20.00
N ASN A 136 -2.41 1.01 -18.74
CA ASN A 136 -1.54 1.87 -17.94
C ASN A 136 -0.24 1.12 -17.59
N ILE A 137 0.91 1.69 -17.97
CA ILE A 137 2.22 1.06 -17.75
C ILE A 137 2.53 0.81 -16.26
N THR A 138 2.14 1.73 -15.37
CA THR A 138 2.35 1.58 -13.91
C THR A 138 1.53 0.43 -13.37
N GLU A 139 0.33 0.24 -13.89
CA GLU A 139 -0.53 -0.87 -13.52
C GLU A 139 0.01 -2.22 -14.02
N ALA A 140 0.42 -2.30 -15.28
CA ALA A 140 1.07 -3.49 -15.82
C ALA A 140 2.32 -3.85 -15.01
N PHE A 141 3.12 -2.83 -14.65
CA PHE A 141 4.29 -3.02 -13.81
C PHE A 141 3.93 -3.53 -12.41
N GLU A 142 2.88 -3.00 -11.77
CA GLU A 142 2.39 -3.52 -10.49
C GLU A 142 2.02 -4.99 -10.59
N LEU A 143 1.23 -5.37 -11.60
CA LEU A 143 0.82 -6.76 -11.84
C LEU A 143 2.02 -7.69 -12.03
N TYR A 144 3.01 -7.26 -12.81
CA TYR A 144 4.26 -7.99 -13.00
C TYR A 144 4.96 -8.22 -11.66
N MET A 145 5.09 -7.17 -10.84
CA MET A 145 5.77 -7.27 -9.55
C MET A 145 5.01 -8.19 -8.58
N LEU A 146 3.68 -8.09 -8.53
CA LEU A 146 2.84 -8.95 -7.68
C LEU A 146 2.93 -10.43 -8.08
N LYS A 147 2.91 -10.71 -9.38
CA LYS A 147 3.04 -12.07 -9.91
C LYS A 147 4.41 -12.69 -9.57
N ASN A 148 5.49 -11.95 -9.80
CA ASN A 148 6.85 -12.49 -9.69
C ASN A 148 7.44 -12.46 -8.27
N PHE A 149 7.07 -11.48 -7.43
CA PHE A 149 7.66 -11.32 -6.09
C PHE A 149 6.73 -11.75 -4.95
N PHE A 150 5.41 -11.65 -5.14
CA PHE A 150 4.43 -12.09 -4.14
C PHE A 150 3.72 -13.41 -4.51
N ASN A 151 4.02 -13.96 -5.69
CA ASN A 151 3.37 -15.17 -6.22
C ASN A 151 1.84 -15.07 -6.22
N ILE A 152 1.30 -13.87 -6.45
CA ILE A 152 -0.15 -13.67 -6.53
C ILE A 152 -0.65 -14.22 -7.85
N LYS A 153 -1.63 -15.13 -7.76
CA LYS A 153 -2.34 -15.63 -8.94
C LYS A 153 -3.18 -14.51 -9.54
N LEU A 154 -2.85 -14.11 -10.76
CA LEU A 154 -3.58 -13.10 -11.50
C LEU A 154 -4.88 -13.68 -12.10
N ASN A 155 -5.89 -12.82 -12.26
CA ASN A 155 -7.09 -13.16 -13.01
C ASN A 155 -6.85 -12.98 -14.52
N ASN A 156 -7.74 -13.54 -15.35
CA ASN A 156 -7.60 -13.50 -16.82
C ASN A 156 -7.44 -12.07 -17.37
N LEU A 157 -8.07 -11.07 -16.75
CA LEU A 157 -7.95 -9.68 -17.14
C LEU A 157 -6.53 -9.15 -16.91
N SER A 158 -5.97 -9.45 -15.75
CA SER A 158 -4.63 -9.03 -15.34
C SER A 158 -3.54 -9.77 -16.12
N GLU A 159 -3.74 -11.04 -16.44
CA GLU A 159 -2.86 -11.78 -17.34
C GLU A 159 -2.90 -11.19 -18.77
N LYS A 160 -4.08 -10.80 -19.27
CA LYS A 160 -4.20 -10.13 -20.56
C LYS A 160 -3.43 -8.81 -20.59
N ILE A 161 -3.49 -8.01 -19.52
CA ILE A 161 -2.71 -6.77 -19.40
C ILE A 161 -1.20 -7.04 -19.57
N LEU A 162 -0.69 -8.11 -18.96
CA LEU A 162 0.72 -8.48 -19.06
C LEU A 162 1.12 -9.06 -20.43
N SER A 163 0.16 -9.46 -21.26
CA SER A 163 0.41 -10.04 -22.58
C SER A 163 0.60 -9.01 -23.71
N PHE A 164 0.31 -7.73 -23.47
CA PHE A 164 0.44 -6.64 -24.45
C PHE A 164 1.85 -5.99 -24.42
#